data_AF-A0A4Q5WW46-F1
#
_entry.id   AF-A0A4Q5WW46-F1
#
_cell.length_a   1.000
_cell.length_b   1.000
_cell.length_c   1.000
_cell.angle_alpha   90.00
_cell.angle_beta   90.00
_cell.angle_gamma   90.00
#
_symmetry.space_group_name_H-M   'P 1'
#
loop_
_entity.id
_entity.type
_entity.pdbx_description
1 polymer ?
#
loop_
_entity_poly.entity_id
_entity_poly.type
_entity_poly.pdbx_seq_one_letter_code
_entity_poly.pdbx_strand_id
1 'polypeptide(L)'
;MLRPMAIMAGAAGLALLGGCADIMQQQTIAQIAPDWFEEKALEVKGQGYPDLNDIPQPRKVGTTQAQWDKNATGLKEQAAKLEAELNAQGAIRSDEAVRATAAQWRACVEEGRAVCGTPDNPAPAAPATRKPG
;
A
#
# COMPACT_ATOMS: atom_id res chain seq x y z
N MET A 1 57.82 25.02 -18.64
CA MET A 1 57.11 25.63 -19.80
C MET A 1 55.66 25.12 -19.90
N LEU A 2 54.85 25.22 -18.82
CA LEU A 2 53.51 24.61 -18.75
C LEU A 2 52.38 25.62 -18.44
N ARG A 3 52.70 26.91 -18.34
CA ARG A 3 51.75 27.96 -17.97
C ARG A 3 50.96 28.62 -19.12
N PRO A 4 51.43 28.71 -20.38
CA PRO A 4 50.66 29.42 -21.41
C PRO A 4 49.53 28.59 -22.04
N MET A 5 49.53 27.25 -21.89
CA MET A 5 48.48 26.40 -22.49
C MET A 5 47.16 26.37 -21.69
N ALA A 6 47.18 26.71 -20.40
CA ALA A 6 45.96 26.70 -19.59
C ALA A 6 45.00 27.87 -19.92
N ILE A 7 45.52 28.98 -20.46
CA ILE A 7 44.72 30.19 -20.71
C ILE A 7 43.93 30.06 -22.03
N MET A 8 44.48 29.38 -23.03
CA MET A 8 43.79 29.15 -24.32
C MET A 8 42.60 28.17 -24.20
N ALA A 9 42.65 27.21 -23.28
CA ALA A 9 41.55 26.27 -23.06
C ALA A 9 40.32 26.90 -22.37
N GLY A 10 40.52 27.95 -21.56
CA GLY A 10 39.43 28.65 -20.88
C GLY A 10 38.57 29.50 -21.83
N ALA A 11 39.16 30.07 -22.88
CA ALA A 11 38.44 30.93 -23.82
C ALA A 11 37.54 30.15 -24.80
N ALA A 12 37.94 28.94 -25.18
CA ALA A 12 37.12 28.08 -26.06
C ALA A 12 35.85 27.56 -25.36
N GLY A 13 35.89 27.34 -24.05
CA GLY A 13 34.73 26.89 -23.27
C GLY A 13 33.63 27.96 -23.12
N LEU A 14 33.99 29.24 -23.09
CA LEU A 14 33.03 30.34 -22.97
C LEU A 14 32.29 30.64 -24.29
N ALA A 15 32.91 30.37 -25.45
CA ALA A 15 32.26 30.54 -26.74
C ALA A 15 31.11 29.53 -26.98
N LEU A 16 31.19 28.33 -26.40
CA LEU A 16 30.13 27.32 -26.48
C LEU A 16 28.97 27.59 -25.52
N LEU A 17 29.19 28.33 -24.43
CA LEU A 17 28.13 28.75 -23.51
C LEU A 17 27.38 30.01 -24.00
N GLY A 18 27.99 30.82 -24.87
CA GLY A 18 27.33 31.97 -25.50
C GLY A 18 26.35 31.61 -26.62
N GLY A 19 26.47 30.42 -27.22
CA GLY A 19 25.61 29.97 -28.34
C GLY A 19 24.23 29.43 -27.92
N CYS A 20 24.00 29.15 -26.64
CA CYS A 20 22.71 28.62 -26.17
C CYS A 20 21.69 29.73 -25.84
N ALA A 21 22.14 30.96 -25.62
CA ALA A 21 21.25 32.10 -25.35
C ALA A 21 20.58 32.62 -26.64
N ASP A 22 21.23 32.49 -27.79
CA ASP A 22 20.75 33.01 -29.07
C ASP A 22 19.61 32.16 -29.68
N ILE A 23 19.50 30.88 -29.32
CA ILE A 23 18.39 30.01 -29.73
C ILE A 23 17.06 30.44 -29.10
N MET A 24 17.06 31.08 -27.92
CA MET A 24 15.84 31.62 -27.31
C MET A 24 15.43 33.00 -27.85
N GLN A 25 16.30 33.69 -28.59
CA GLN A 25 15.97 34.96 -29.25
C GLN A 25 15.46 34.81 -30.69
N GLN A 26 15.34 33.58 -31.21
CA GLN A 26 14.63 33.33 -32.44
C GLN A 26 13.14 33.69 -32.26
N GLN A 27 12.81 34.93 -32.59
CA GLN A 27 11.46 35.50 -32.62
C GLN A 27 10.48 34.69 -33.49
N THR A 28 10.97 33.71 -34.25
CA THR A 28 10.21 32.70 -34.98
C THR A 28 9.53 31.67 -34.09
N ILE A 29 10.06 31.34 -32.90
CA ILE A 29 9.42 30.38 -31.99
C ILE A 29 8.27 31.03 -31.23
N ALA A 30 8.38 32.32 -30.90
CA ALA A 30 7.31 33.05 -30.21
C ALA A 30 6.07 33.30 -31.10
N GLN A 31 6.21 33.33 -32.43
CA GLN A 31 5.08 33.50 -33.36
C GLN A 31 4.38 32.17 -33.75
N ILE A 32 5.00 31.03 -33.42
CA ILE A 32 4.49 29.67 -33.65
C ILE A 32 4.55 28.88 -32.33
N ALA A 33 4.41 29.56 -31.19
CA ALA A 33 4.30 28.92 -29.90
C ALA A 33 2.84 28.52 -29.73
N PRO A 34 2.49 27.23 -29.71
CA PRO A 34 1.11 26.82 -29.46
C PRO A 34 0.75 27.12 -28.01
N ASP A 35 -0.55 27.27 -27.69
CA ASP A 35 -1.04 27.72 -26.37
C ASP A 35 -0.44 26.95 -25.17
N TRP A 36 -0.10 25.67 -25.35
CA TRP A 36 0.57 24.85 -24.32
C TRP A 36 1.96 25.35 -23.92
N PHE A 37 2.65 26.13 -24.78
CA PHE A 37 3.97 26.69 -24.51
C PHE A 37 3.88 27.91 -23.58
N GLU A 38 2.84 28.74 -23.72
CA GLU A 38 2.58 29.83 -22.78
C GLU A 38 2.22 29.28 -21.39
N GLU A 39 1.40 28.23 -21.34
CA GLU A 39 1.05 27.54 -20.09
C GLU A 39 2.29 26.93 -19.42
N LYS A 40 3.18 26.29 -20.20
CA LYS A 40 4.46 25.78 -19.69
C LYS A 40 5.42 26.88 -19.25
N ALA A 41 5.38 28.06 -19.89
CA ALA A 41 6.18 29.19 -19.46
C ALA A 41 5.75 29.73 -18.10
N LEU A 42 4.46 29.66 -17.75
CA LEU A 42 3.97 30.01 -16.41
C LEU A 42 4.46 29.01 -15.35
N GLU A 43 4.42 27.72 -15.66
CA GLU A 43 4.92 26.64 -14.80
C GLU A 43 6.44 26.77 -14.54
N VAL A 44 7.24 27.03 -15.58
CA VAL A 44 8.70 27.22 -15.46
C VAL A 44 9.06 28.51 -14.73
N LYS A 45 8.23 29.55 -14.83
CA LYS A 45 8.38 30.80 -14.06
C LYS A 45 7.96 30.64 -12.58
N GLY A 46 7.48 29.47 -12.18
CA GLY A 46 6.99 29.22 -10.81
C GLY A 46 5.69 29.96 -10.49
N GLN A 47 4.98 30.48 -11.50
CA GLN A 47 3.71 31.19 -11.34
C GLN A 47 2.57 30.16 -11.37
N GLY A 48 1.84 30.01 -10.26
CA GLY A 48 0.71 29.07 -10.14
C GLY A 48 0.91 27.94 -9.14
N TYR A 49 2.12 27.75 -8.61
CA TYR A 49 2.31 26.95 -7.39
C TYR A 49 1.83 27.77 -6.19
N PRO A 50 1.16 27.14 -5.20
CA PRO A 50 0.88 27.78 -3.92
C PRO A 50 2.16 28.35 -3.32
N ASP A 51 2.06 29.44 -2.56
CA ASP A 51 3.20 29.91 -1.80
C ASP A 51 3.66 28.75 -0.89
N LEU A 52 4.97 28.55 -0.75
CA LEU A 52 5.52 27.55 0.19
C LEU A 52 5.05 27.84 1.63
N ASN A 53 4.67 29.09 1.91
CA ASN A 53 4.03 29.52 3.15
C ASN A 53 2.60 28.97 3.33
N ASP A 54 1.90 28.62 2.24
CA ASP A 54 0.55 28.05 2.26
C ASP A 54 0.55 26.53 2.46
N ILE A 55 1.73 25.88 2.37
CA ILE A 55 1.85 24.44 2.60
C ILE A 55 1.73 24.18 4.11
N PRO A 56 0.76 23.34 4.55
CA PRO A 56 0.65 22.96 5.95
C PRO A 56 1.97 22.38 6.45
N GLN A 57 2.45 22.91 7.57
CA GLN A 57 3.68 22.42 8.18
C GLN A 57 3.57 20.92 8.47
N PRO A 58 4.57 20.11 8.11
CA PRO A 58 4.55 18.69 8.38
C PRO A 58 4.34 18.45 9.87
N ARG A 59 3.38 17.57 10.18
CA ARG A 59 3.05 17.22 11.56
C ARG A 59 4.30 16.66 12.22
N LYS A 60 4.70 17.21 13.38
CA LYS A 60 5.85 16.70 14.13
C LYS A 60 5.61 15.24 14.47
N VAL A 61 6.45 14.35 13.92
CA VAL A 61 6.45 12.94 14.29
C VAL A 61 7.10 12.86 15.67
N GLY A 62 6.28 12.66 16.70
CA GLY A 62 6.74 12.66 18.10
C GLY A 62 7.50 11.41 18.52
N THR A 63 7.65 10.44 17.62
CA THR A 63 8.28 9.14 17.89
C THR A 63 9.65 9.03 17.23
N THR A 64 10.59 8.41 17.94
CA THR A 64 11.94 8.16 17.43
C THR A 64 11.95 6.96 16.48
N GLN A 65 12.97 6.88 15.63
CA GLN A 65 13.18 5.69 14.77
C GLN A 65 13.23 4.39 15.59
N ALA A 66 13.92 4.41 16.73
CA ALA A 66 14.00 3.25 17.63
C ALA A 66 12.63 2.79 18.14
N GLN A 67 11.68 3.70 18.37
CA GLN A 67 10.30 3.34 18.73
C GLN A 67 9.56 2.69 17.57
N TRP A 68 9.77 3.18 16.34
CA TRP A 68 9.21 2.54 15.15
C TRP A 68 9.76 1.13 14.94
N ASP A 69 11.07 0.94 15.10
CA ASP A 69 11.71 -0.38 14.97
C ASP A 69 11.19 -1.37 16.02
N LYS A 70 11.02 -0.90 17.26
CA LYS A 70 10.42 -1.70 18.33
C LYS A 70 8.97 -2.10 18.00
N ASN A 71 8.17 -1.15 17.53
CA ASN A 71 6.78 -1.42 17.15
C ASN A 71 6.69 -2.40 15.98
N ALA A 72 7.51 -2.21 14.95
CA ALA A 72 7.58 -3.10 13.81
C ALA A 72 7.98 -4.52 14.21
N THR A 73 8.93 -4.67 15.14
CA THR A 73 9.35 -5.97 15.66
C THR A 73 8.22 -6.65 16.43
N GLY A 74 7.56 -5.93 17.35
CA GLY A 74 6.43 -6.47 18.11
C GLY A 74 5.24 -6.88 17.23
N LEU A 75 4.97 -6.15 16.15
CA LEU A 75 3.94 -6.52 15.18
C LEU A 75 4.30 -7.78 14.40
N LYS A 76 5.56 -7.95 14.00
CA LYS A 76 6.03 -9.17 13.33
C LYS A 76 5.90 -10.39 14.23
N GLU A 77 6.24 -10.27 15.51
CA GLU A 77 6.10 -11.35 16.49
C GLU A 77 4.63 -11.76 16.69
N GLN A 78 3.72 -10.78 16.79
CA GLN A 78 2.29 -11.05 16.90
C GLN A 78 1.73 -11.73 15.64
N ALA A 79 2.13 -11.27 14.45
CA ALA A 79 1.74 -11.89 13.20
C ALA A 79 2.21 -13.35 13.13
N ALA A 80 3.47 -13.62 13.46
CA ALA A 80 4.01 -14.97 13.48
C ALA A 80 3.27 -15.89 14.47
N LYS A 81 2.86 -15.36 15.63
CA LYS A 81 2.04 -16.09 16.60
C LYS A 81 0.67 -16.44 16.03
N LEU A 82 -0.01 -15.48 15.39
CA LEU A 82 -1.32 -15.70 14.78
C LEU A 82 -1.25 -16.71 13.63
N GLU A 83 -0.22 -16.64 12.79
CA GLU A 83 0.00 -17.63 11.74
C GLU A 83 0.25 -19.03 12.30
N ALA A 84 1.05 -19.14 13.37
CA ALA A 84 1.28 -20.41 14.05
C ALA A 84 -0.02 -20.98 14.66
N GLU A 85 -0.84 -20.13 15.28
CA GLU A 85 -2.15 -20.52 15.82
C GLU A 85 -3.11 -20.98 14.72
N LEU A 86 -3.16 -20.27 13.59
CA LEU A 86 -3.99 -20.63 12.44
C LEU A 86 -3.54 -21.97 11.84
N ASN A 87 -2.24 -22.20 11.70
CA ASN A 87 -1.70 -23.47 11.23
C ASN A 87 -1.99 -24.61 12.23
N ALA A 88 -1.97 -24.34 13.54
CA ALA A 88 -2.26 -25.33 14.58
C ALA A 88 -3.76 -25.69 14.66
N GLN A 89 -4.66 -24.74 14.38
CA GLN A 89 -6.11 -24.97 14.35
C GLN A 89 -6.57 -25.83 13.15
N GLY A 90 -5.68 -26.05 12.18
CA GLY A 90 -5.93 -26.87 11.00
C GLY A 90 -6.74 -26.13 9.94
N ALA A 91 -7.20 -26.86 8.93
CA ALA A 91 -7.93 -26.26 7.81
C ALA A 91 -9.23 -25.61 8.29
N ILE A 92 -9.42 -24.33 7.94
CA ILE A 92 -10.70 -23.64 8.12
C ILE A 92 -11.77 -24.42 7.35
N ARG A 93 -12.87 -24.74 8.03
CA ARG A 93 -13.98 -25.49 7.43
C ARG A 93 -14.56 -24.71 6.25
N SER A 94 -14.89 -25.42 5.16
CA SER A 94 -15.56 -24.80 4.02
C SER A 94 -16.95 -24.29 4.38
N ASP A 95 -17.42 -23.26 3.67
CA ASP A 95 -18.76 -22.68 3.85
C ASP A 95 -19.87 -23.74 3.70
N GLU A 96 -19.66 -24.71 2.82
CA GLU A 96 -20.58 -25.85 2.67
C GLU A 96 -20.59 -26.74 3.90
N ALA A 97 -19.42 -27.08 4.47
CA ALA A 97 -19.32 -27.88 5.68
C ALA A 97 -19.92 -27.16 6.91
N VAL A 98 -19.83 -25.82 6.96
CA VAL A 98 -20.47 -25.00 7.99
C VAL A 98 -21.99 -25.01 7.81
N ARG A 99 -22.49 -24.79 6.58
CA ARG A 99 -23.94 -24.83 6.28
C ARG A 99 -24.55 -26.21 6.55
N ALA A 100 -23.87 -27.29 6.20
CA ALA A 100 -24.31 -28.67 6.45
C ALA A 100 -24.45 -28.94 7.96
N THR A 101 -23.46 -28.54 8.75
CA THR A 101 -23.52 -28.67 10.23
C THR A 101 -24.67 -27.85 10.81
N ALA A 102 -24.86 -26.62 10.34
CA ALA A 102 -25.96 -25.77 10.78
C ALA A 102 -27.33 -26.37 10.43
N ALA A 103 -27.49 -26.97 9.25
CA ALA A 103 -28.72 -27.67 8.87
C ALA A 103 -28.97 -28.90 9.75
N GLN A 104 -27.94 -29.70 10.04
CA GLN A 104 -28.03 -30.86 10.91
C GLN A 104 -28.44 -30.48 12.34
N TRP A 105 -27.88 -29.39 12.87
CA TRP A 105 -28.25 -28.88 14.20
C TRP A 105 -29.68 -28.37 14.25
N ARG A 106 -30.16 -27.69 13.20
CA ARG A 106 -31.58 -27.28 13.11
C ARG A 106 -32.51 -28.49 13.12
N ALA A 107 -32.26 -29.48 12.27
CA ALA A 107 -33.06 -30.71 12.23
C ALA A 107 -33.04 -31.44 13.57
N CYS A 108 -31.88 -31.49 14.23
CA CYS A 108 -31.74 -32.14 15.53
C CYS A 108 -32.53 -31.44 16.65
N VAL A 109 -32.60 -30.10 16.64
CA VAL A 109 -33.43 -29.31 17.56
C VAL A 109 -34.91 -29.53 17.27
N GLU A 110 -35.31 -29.55 16.00
CA GLU A 110 -36.70 -29.84 15.60
C GLU A 110 -37.13 -31.27 16.02
N GLU A 111 -36.20 -32.23 15.96
CA GLU A 111 -36.41 -33.61 16.43
C GLU A 111 -36.31 -33.77 17.96
N GLY A 112 -36.04 -32.68 18.71
CA GLY A 112 -35.97 -32.71 20.18
C GLY A 112 -34.81 -33.52 20.75
N ARG A 113 -33.74 -33.73 19.99
CA ARG A 113 -32.57 -34.52 20.43
C ARG A 113 -31.61 -33.67 21.27
N ALA A 114 -31.13 -34.23 22.38
CA ALA A 114 -30.21 -33.55 23.30
C ALA A 114 -28.75 -33.51 22.81
N VAL A 115 -28.35 -34.40 21.91
CA VAL A 115 -27.00 -34.45 21.33
C VAL A 115 -27.11 -34.50 19.82
N CYS A 116 -26.52 -33.50 19.17
CA CYS A 116 -26.46 -33.34 17.73
C CYS A 116 -24.99 -33.44 17.36
N GLY A 117 -24.60 -34.53 16.68
CA GLY A 117 -23.23 -34.69 16.21
C GLY A 117 -22.89 -33.67 15.13
N THR A 118 -21.80 -33.93 14.44
CA THR A 118 -21.45 -33.25 13.19
C THR A 118 -21.69 -34.19 12.01
N PRO A 119 -21.66 -33.71 10.75
CA PRO A 119 -21.78 -34.58 9.59
C PRO A 119 -20.69 -35.67 9.56
N ASP A 120 -19.49 -35.32 10.01
CA ASP A 120 -18.33 -36.23 10.05
C ASP A 120 -18.31 -37.13 11.31
N ASN A 121 -19.06 -36.76 12.35
CA ASN A 121 -19.19 -37.55 13.57
C ASN A 121 -20.64 -37.46 14.08
N PRO A 122 -21.56 -38.25 13.50
CA PRO A 122 -22.98 -38.17 13.84
C PRO A 122 -23.22 -38.54 15.30
N ALA A 123 -24.30 -37.99 15.89
CA ALA A 123 -24.65 -38.32 17.26
C ALA A 123 -24.85 -39.84 17.38
N PRO A 124 -24.41 -40.46 18.51
CA PRO A 124 -24.68 -41.87 18.75
C PRO A 124 -26.19 -42.10 18.72
N ALA A 125 -26.61 -43.21 18.11
CA ALA A 125 -28.02 -43.57 18.00
C ALA A 125 -28.67 -43.53 19.39
N ALA A 126 -29.77 -42.77 19.53
CA ALA A 126 -30.48 -42.68 20.79
C ALA A 126 -30.88 -44.10 21.24
N PRO A 127 -30.66 -44.48 22.52
CA PRO A 127 -31.13 -45.77 23.02
C PRO A 127 -32.65 -45.83 22.87
N ALA A 128 -33.14 -46.90 22.25
CA ALA A 128 -34.56 -47.13 22.06
C ALA A 128 -35.27 -47.05 23.41
N THR A 129 -36.03 -45.98 23.63
CA THR A 129 -36.84 -45.83 24.84
C THR A 129 -37.90 -46.93 24.83
N ARG A 130 -37.75 -47.89 25.75
CA ARG A 130 -38.73 -48.94 26.02
C ARG A 130 -40.04 -48.24 26.42
N LYS A 131 -41.11 -48.45 25.65
CA LYS A 131 -42.47 -48.00 25.98
C LYS A 131 -42.84 -48.52 27.39
N PRO A 132 -43.32 -47.68 28.32
CA PRO A 132 -43.90 -48.18 29.55
C PRO A 132 -45.24 -48.86 29.22
N GLY A 133 -45.40 -50.10 29.67
CA GLY A 133 -46.65 -50.87 29.58
C GLY A 133 -47.62 -50.55 30.71
#